data_AF-A0A2E7UZ14-F1
#
_entry.id   AF-A0A2E7UZ14-F1
#
_cell.length_a   1.000
_cell.length_b   1.000
_cell.length_c   1.000
_cell.angle_alpha   90.00
_cell.angle_beta   90.00
_cell.angle_gamma   90.00
#
_symmetry.space_group_name_H-M   'P 1'
#
loop_
_entity.id
_entity.type
_entity.pdbx_description
1 polymer ?
#
loop_
_entity_poly.entity_id
_entity_poly.type
_entity_poly.pdbx_seq_one_letter_code
_entity_poly.pdbx_strand_id
1 'polypeptide(L)'
;MPLQNRVTPFGAIEANLARGNFMGNRGILHGATRELGHRRWAHKNWIICLTKFRGRHRGIMTPGRYTELFFLDEAVAISAGHRPCYECRRSDYHNWQNAWQRALGLAETPRAKAMDNALHQNRIDRSNRENRRWRSAIDELPNGSFVSISGTAHLVLNDRLLPWQHSGYGPPIVRPANTNVTVLTPSLSVATLRAGFSPHLHRTALSAQK
;
A
#
# COMPACT_ATOMS: atom_id res chain seq x y z
N MET A 1 12.64 -9.75 19.96
CA MET A 1 12.24 -10.03 18.57
C MET A 1 11.32 -8.92 18.06
N PRO A 2 11.40 -8.51 16.79
CA PRO A 2 10.45 -7.54 16.23
C PRO A 2 9.03 -8.11 16.21
N LEU A 3 8.02 -7.25 16.39
CA LEU A 3 6.62 -7.62 16.21
C LEU A 3 6.32 -7.91 14.72
N GLN A 4 5.39 -8.82 14.46
CA GLN A 4 4.88 -9.10 13.11
C GLN A 4 3.89 -8.00 12.69
N ASN A 5 4.40 -6.88 12.19
CA ASN A 5 3.59 -5.73 11.80
C ASN A 5 4.18 -4.90 10.65
N ARG A 6 5.13 -5.45 9.89
CA ARG A 6 5.67 -4.80 8.68
C ARG A 6 4.97 -5.35 7.46
N VAL A 7 4.39 -4.47 6.66
CA VAL A 7 3.61 -4.88 5.49
C VAL A 7 4.47 -4.79 4.24
N THR A 8 4.50 -5.88 3.47
CA THR A 8 5.21 -5.95 2.18
C THR A 8 4.32 -5.42 1.04
N PRO A 9 4.88 -5.17 -0.17
CA PRO A 9 4.07 -4.85 -1.35
C PRO A 9 3.09 -5.96 -1.74
N PHE A 10 3.40 -7.21 -1.37
CA PHE A 10 2.50 -8.34 -1.49
C PHE A 10 1.33 -8.28 -0.49
N GLY A 11 1.38 -7.41 0.50
CA GLY A 11 0.38 -7.34 1.57
C GLY A 11 0.55 -8.42 2.64
N ALA A 12 1.66 -9.17 2.62
CA ALA A 12 2.07 -10.02 3.72
C ALA A 12 2.48 -9.16 4.93
N ILE A 13 2.32 -9.70 6.14
CA ILE A 13 2.70 -9.03 7.39
C ILE A 13 3.82 -9.83 8.03
N GLU A 14 4.97 -9.21 8.19
CA GLU A 14 6.21 -9.87 8.58
C GLU A 14 6.83 -9.21 9.82
N ALA A 15 7.65 -9.98 10.54
CA ALA A 15 8.42 -9.50 11.67
C ALA A 15 9.76 -8.95 11.16
N ASN A 16 9.97 -7.63 11.25
CA ASN A 16 11.19 -6.99 10.78
C ASN A 16 11.49 -5.71 11.60
N LEU A 17 12.77 -5.36 11.74
CA LEU A 17 13.24 -4.21 12.51
C LEU A 17 13.09 -2.86 11.78
N ALA A 18 12.93 -2.85 10.46
CA ALA A 18 12.77 -1.63 9.67
C ALA A 18 11.64 -0.78 10.24
N ARG A 19 11.80 0.54 10.32
CA ARG A 19 10.80 1.41 10.98
C ARG A 19 9.60 1.73 10.09
N GLY A 20 9.86 1.97 8.80
CA GLY A 20 8.88 2.52 7.86
C GLY A 20 8.55 3.99 8.11
N ASN A 21 8.07 4.69 7.08
CA ASN A 21 7.68 6.09 7.17
C ASN A 21 6.22 6.29 7.57
N PHE A 22 5.38 5.28 7.35
CA PHE A 22 3.95 5.34 7.60
C PHE A 22 3.47 4.19 8.47
N MET A 23 2.31 4.41 9.09
CA MET A 23 1.55 3.37 9.76
C MET A 23 0.17 3.20 9.14
N GLY A 24 -0.62 2.25 9.62
CA GLY A 24 -1.97 2.02 9.12
C GLY A 24 -2.62 0.87 9.86
N ASN A 25 -3.74 0.38 9.33
CA ASN A 25 -4.46 -0.73 9.95
C ASN A 25 -5.17 -1.61 8.93
N ARG A 26 -5.50 -2.82 9.38
CA ARG A 26 -6.46 -3.74 8.76
C ARG A 26 -7.50 -4.24 9.76
N GLY A 27 -7.76 -3.48 10.82
CA GLY A 27 -8.54 -3.89 12.00
C GLY A 27 -7.74 -4.69 13.03
N ILE A 28 -8.44 -5.45 13.88
CA ILE A 28 -7.87 -6.19 15.01
C ILE A 28 -7.40 -7.57 14.55
N LEU A 29 -6.08 -7.79 14.47
CA LEU A 29 -5.49 -9.03 13.97
C LEU A 29 -4.69 -9.81 15.02
N HIS A 30 -4.52 -9.26 16.22
CA HIS A 30 -3.67 -9.82 17.28
C HIS A 30 -4.45 -10.12 18.55
N GLY A 31 -3.95 -11.10 19.32
CA GLY A 31 -4.44 -11.44 20.65
C GLY A 31 -3.65 -10.74 21.76
N ALA A 32 -3.87 -11.14 23.02
CA ALA A 32 -3.17 -10.57 24.18
C ALA A 32 -1.64 -10.72 24.11
N THR A 33 -1.15 -11.78 23.46
CA THR A 33 0.28 -12.07 23.26
C THR A 33 0.94 -11.21 22.16
N ARG A 34 0.17 -10.36 21.46
CA ARG A 34 0.60 -9.59 20.27
C ARG A 34 1.06 -10.45 19.09
N GLU A 35 0.70 -11.72 19.08
CA GLU A 35 0.84 -12.60 17.92
C GLU A 35 -0.36 -12.42 16.99
N LEU A 36 -0.13 -12.49 15.68
CA LEU A 36 -1.20 -12.41 14.70
C LEU A 36 -1.96 -13.74 14.63
N GLY A 37 -3.29 -13.67 14.59
CA GLY A 37 -4.12 -14.84 14.30
C GLY A 37 -4.17 -15.19 12.82
N HIS A 38 -5.10 -16.09 12.45
CA HIS A 38 -5.33 -16.48 11.05
C HIS A 38 -5.96 -15.36 10.20
N ARG A 39 -6.62 -14.37 10.81
CA ARG A 39 -7.24 -13.25 10.07
C ARG A 39 -6.16 -12.37 9.46
N ARG A 40 -6.35 -11.98 8.20
CA ARG A 40 -5.49 -11.01 7.49
C ARG A 40 -6.09 -9.60 7.41
N TRP A 41 -7.37 -9.48 7.76
CA TRP A 41 -8.09 -8.23 8.02
C TRP A 41 -9.35 -8.51 8.86
N ALA A 42 -9.84 -7.48 9.55
CA ALA A 42 -11.13 -7.47 10.22
C ALA A 42 -12.08 -6.39 9.68
N HIS A 43 -11.55 -5.38 8.98
CA HIS A 43 -12.35 -4.27 8.45
C HIS A 43 -12.05 -3.99 6.97
N LYS A 44 -12.93 -3.24 6.31
CA LYS A 44 -12.78 -2.80 4.91
C LYS A 44 -11.96 -1.52 4.78
N ASN A 45 -11.96 -0.65 5.78
CA ASN A 45 -11.27 0.64 5.83
C ASN A 45 -9.76 0.46 6.09
N TRP A 46 -9.05 -0.11 5.11
CA TRP A 46 -7.59 -0.18 5.14
C TRP A 46 -7.04 1.18 4.80
N ILE A 47 -6.48 1.86 5.79
CA ILE A 47 -5.97 3.22 5.66
C ILE A 47 -4.50 3.30 6.03
N ILE A 48 -3.78 4.18 5.35
CA ILE A 48 -2.42 4.61 5.69
C ILE A 48 -2.49 5.95 6.44
N CYS A 49 -1.74 6.04 7.52
CA CYS A 49 -1.72 7.13 8.48
C CYS A 49 -0.28 7.62 8.72
N LEU A 50 -0.16 8.83 9.26
CA LEU A 50 1.11 9.34 9.79
C LEU A 50 1.51 8.59 11.07
N THR A 51 2.81 8.38 11.26
CA THR A 51 3.36 7.80 12.50
C THR A 51 3.22 8.72 13.71
N LYS A 52 3.20 10.04 13.48
CA LYS A 52 3.00 11.08 14.50
C LYS A 52 1.86 12.01 14.06
N PHE A 53 0.88 12.24 14.95
CA PHE A 53 -0.24 13.15 14.69
C PHE A 53 -0.75 13.74 15.99
N ARG A 54 -0.80 15.08 16.08
CA ARG A 54 -1.32 15.84 17.24
C ARG A 54 -0.77 15.37 18.60
N GLY A 55 0.53 15.08 18.67
CA GLY A 55 1.19 14.62 19.91
C GLY A 55 0.67 13.29 20.48
N ARG A 56 -0.11 12.51 19.72
CA ARG A 56 -0.67 11.24 20.22
C ARG A 56 0.42 10.18 20.38
N HIS A 57 0.53 9.64 21.57
CA HIS A 57 1.32 8.44 21.87
C HIS A 57 0.39 7.21 21.83
N ARG A 58 0.84 6.11 21.23
CA ARG A 58 0.05 4.87 21.12
C ARG A 58 0.88 3.68 21.55
N GLY A 59 0.29 2.81 22.36
CA GLY A 59 0.81 1.45 22.55
C GLY A 59 0.67 0.66 21.25
N ILE A 60 1.73 -0.03 20.85
CA ILE A 60 1.70 -0.88 19.65
C ILE A 60 1.04 -2.20 20.02
N MET A 61 0.02 -2.59 19.23
CA MET A 61 -0.72 -3.84 19.38
C MET A 61 -1.28 -4.00 20.79
N THR A 62 -1.96 -2.96 21.27
CA THR A 62 -2.73 -3.01 22.51
C THR A 62 -3.92 -3.96 22.33
N PRO A 63 -4.11 -4.96 23.23
CA PRO A 63 -5.20 -5.92 23.10
C PRO A 63 -6.58 -5.26 22.93
N GLY A 64 -7.39 -5.78 22.00
CA GLY A 64 -8.71 -5.24 21.69
C GLY A 64 -8.71 -3.95 20.86
N ARG A 65 -7.54 -3.46 20.42
CA ARG A 65 -7.39 -2.33 19.49
C ARG A 65 -6.93 -2.81 18.12
N TYR A 66 -7.07 -1.96 17.11
CA TYR A 66 -6.61 -2.30 15.76
C TYR A 66 -5.10 -2.60 15.79
N THR A 67 -4.64 -3.51 14.94
CA THR A 67 -3.21 -3.78 14.79
C THR A 67 -2.56 -2.62 14.05
N GLU A 68 -1.62 -1.92 14.68
CA GLU A 68 -0.74 -0.96 14.02
C GLU A 68 0.15 -1.70 13.03
N LEU A 69 -0.04 -1.41 11.75
CA LEU A 69 0.79 -1.90 10.65
C LEU A 69 1.72 -0.80 10.17
N PHE A 70 2.91 -1.14 9.72
CA PHE A 70 3.93 -0.19 9.27
C PHE A 70 4.35 -0.49 7.83
N PHE A 71 4.59 0.59 7.09
CA PHE A 71 4.92 0.57 5.67
C PHE A 71 6.20 1.35 5.44
N LEU A 72 7.07 0.85 4.57
CA LEU A 72 8.26 1.57 4.14
C LEU A 72 7.88 2.99 3.67
N ASP A 73 6.91 3.07 2.77
CA ASP A 73 6.37 4.30 2.23
C ASP A 73 4.89 4.15 1.79
N GLU A 74 4.34 5.17 1.14
CA GLU A 74 2.95 5.16 0.70
C GLU A 74 2.69 4.21 -0.48
N ALA A 75 3.65 4.05 -1.40
CA ALA A 75 3.50 3.14 -2.53
C ALA A 75 3.36 1.68 -2.06
N VAL A 76 4.11 1.27 -1.03
CA VAL A 76 3.94 -0.05 -0.40
C VAL A 76 2.54 -0.20 0.19
N ALA A 77 2.03 0.81 0.89
CA ALA A 77 0.69 0.75 1.47
C ALA A 77 -0.42 0.66 0.43
N ILE A 78 -0.30 1.41 -0.67
CA ILE A 78 -1.22 1.38 -1.82
C ILE A 78 -1.17 0.02 -2.51
N SER A 79 0.03 -0.56 -2.71
CA SER A 79 0.18 -1.93 -3.21
C SER A 79 -0.48 -2.95 -2.29
N ALA A 80 -0.35 -2.74 -0.98
CA ALA A 80 -1.01 -3.54 0.03
C ALA A 80 -2.54 -3.27 0.14
N GLY A 81 -3.08 -2.33 -0.65
CA GLY A 81 -4.50 -2.04 -0.80
C GLY A 81 -5.09 -1.00 0.16
N HIS A 82 -4.25 -0.11 0.71
CA HIS A 82 -4.65 0.97 1.59
C HIS A 82 -4.84 2.29 0.81
N ARG A 83 -5.76 3.13 1.30
CA ARG A 83 -5.92 4.53 0.85
C ARG A 83 -5.49 5.51 1.95
N PRO A 84 -5.22 6.80 1.64
CA PRO A 84 -4.92 7.78 2.68
C PRO A 84 -6.02 7.91 3.74
N CYS A 85 -5.60 8.11 4.99
CA CYS A 85 -6.48 8.37 6.12
C CYS A 85 -7.03 9.80 6.07
N TYR A 86 -8.35 9.94 6.22
CA TYR A 86 -9.00 11.25 6.25
C TYR A 86 -8.56 12.13 7.43
N GLU A 87 -8.29 11.54 8.60
CA GLU A 87 -8.02 12.30 9.82
C GLU A 87 -6.62 12.94 9.80
N CYS A 88 -5.58 12.12 9.63
CA CYS A 88 -4.19 12.58 9.76
C CYS A 88 -3.51 12.88 8.42
N ARG A 89 -4.11 12.47 7.31
CA ARG A 89 -3.59 12.67 5.94
C ARG A 89 -4.65 13.34 5.06
N ARG A 90 -5.31 14.36 5.59
CA ARG A 90 -6.51 14.97 4.99
C ARG A 90 -6.28 15.51 3.57
N SER A 91 -5.14 16.19 3.34
CA SER A 91 -4.76 16.66 2.00
C SER A 91 -4.62 15.49 1.02
N ASP A 92 -3.83 14.48 1.39
CA ASP A 92 -3.63 13.27 0.59
C ASP A 92 -4.94 12.52 0.34
N TYR A 93 -5.83 12.48 1.32
CA TYR A 93 -7.15 11.88 1.16
C TYR A 93 -7.97 12.60 0.09
N HIS A 94 -8.02 13.93 0.09
CA HIS A 94 -8.75 14.67 -0.95
C HIS A 94 -8.08 14.53 -2.32
N ASN A 95 -6.74 14.52 -2.39
CA ASN A 95 -6.02 14.25 -3.63
C ASN A 95 -6.34 12.85 -4.18
N TRP A 96 -6.35 11.84 -3.32
CA TRP A 96 -6.74 10.47 -3.68
C TRP A 96 -8.19 10.42 -4.17
N GLN A 97 -9.10 11.08 -3.45
CA GLN A 97 -10.52 11.12 -3.76
C GLN A 97 -10.80 11.78 -5.12
N ASN A 98 -10.11 12.88 -5.42
CA ASN A 98 -10.21 13.59 -6.69
C ASN A 98 -9.62 12.78 -7.84
N ALA A 99 -8.45 12.15 -7.64
CA ALA A 99 -7.85 11.27 -8.64
C ALA A 99 -8.74 10.04 -8.90
N TRP A 100 -9.33 9.47 -7.86
CA TRP A 100 -10.27 8.36 -7.97
C TRP A 100 -11.53 8.74 -8.76
N GLN A 101 -12.10 9.92 -8.46
CA GLN A 101 -13.26 10.43 -9.19
C GLN A 101 -12.97 10.53 -10.69
N ARG A 102 -11.82 11.12 -11.05
CA ARG A 102 -11.37 11.21 -12.45
C ARG A 102 -11.14 9.83 -13.07
N ALA A 103 -10.46 8.93 -12.35
CA ALA A 103 -10.13 7.58 -12.83
C ALA A 103 -11.36 6.76 -13.21
N LEU A 104 -12.49 6.99 -12.52
CA LEU A 104 -13.74 6.27 -12.74
C LEU A 104 -14.81 7.10 -13.48
N GLY A 105 -14.50 8.32 -13.90
CA GLY A 105 -15.47 9.21 -14.55
C GLY A 105 -16.73 9.47 -13.70
N LEU A 106 -16.59 9.56 -12.38
CA LEU A 106 -17.75 9.75 -11.49
C LEU A 106 -18.21 11.21 -11.50
N ALA A 107 -19.52 11.42 -11.62
CA ALA A 107 -20.14 12.75 -11.53
C ALA A 107 -19.87 13.42 -10.17
N GLU A 108 -19.90 12.65 -9.10
CA GLU A 108 -19.67 13.13 -7.74
C GLU A 108 -18.43 12.52 -7.10
N THR A 109 -17.85 13.28 -6.18
CA THR A 109 -16.71 12.85 -5.38
C THR A 109 -17.12 11.72 -4.41
N PRO A 110 -16.49 10.52 -4.47
CA PRO A 110 -16.97 9.36 -3.73
C PRO A 110 -16.70 9.47 -2.22
N ARG A 111 -17.68 9.09 -1.39
CA ARG A 111 -17.50 9.04 0.07
C ARG A 111 -16.51 7.93 0.48
N ALA A 112 -15.89 8.07 1.66
CA ALA A 112 -14.94 7.10 2.21
C ALA A 112 -15.45 5.65 2.19
N LYS A 113 -16.69 5.41 2.63
CA LYS A 113 -17.31 4.08 2.66
C LYS A 113 -17.46 3.46 1.26
N ALA A 114 -17.74 4.27 0.24
CA ALA A 114 -17.84 3.81 -1.14
C ALA A 114 -16.47 3.37 -1.66
N MET A 115 -15.44 4.19 -1.46
CA MET A 115 -14.05 3.83 -1.80
C MET A 115 -13.58 2.57 -1.05
N ASP A 116 -13.90 2.43 0.24
CA ASP A 116 -13.53 1.26 1.04
C ASP A 116 -14.18 -0.02 0.53
N ASN A 117 -15.46 0.03 0.14
CA ASN A 117 -16.17 -1.11 -0.44
C ASN A 117 -15.58 -1.51 -1.80
N ALA A 118 -15.34 -0.53 -2.68
CA ALA A 118 -14.77 -0.77 -4.00
C ALA A 118 -13.34 -1.34 -3.90
N LEU A 119 -12.48 -0.75 -3.06
CA LEU A 119 -11.14 -1.29 -2.80
C LEU A 119 -11.20 -2.70 -2.22
N HIS A 120 -12.13 -2.97 -1.30
CA HIS A 120 -12.26 -4.30 -0.69
C HIS A 120 -12.58 -5.39 -1.73
N GLN A 121 -13.47 -5.11 -2.68
CA GLN A 121 -13.79 -6.02 -3.78
C GLN A 121 -12.64 -6.16 -4.79
N ASN A 122 -11.90 -5.07 -5.04
CA ASN A 122 -10.82 -5.04 -6.02
C ASN A 122 -9.54 -5.71 -5.52
N ARG A 123 -9.20 -5.57 -4.23
CA ARG A 123 -7.90 -5.95 -3.68
C ARG A 123 -7.82 -7.38 -3.15
N ILE A 124 -8.94 -8.09 -2.99
CA ILE A 124 -8.96 -9.42 -2.36
C ILE A 124 -9.30 -10.50 -3.39
N ASP A 125 -8.47 -11.53 -3.42
CA ASP A 125 -8.84 -12.80 -4.01
C ASP A 125 -9.62 -13.62 -2.99
N ARG A 126 -10.88 -13.95 -3.31
CA ARG A 126 -11.79 -14.62 -2.36
C ARG A 126 -11.46 -16.11 -2.23
N SER A 127 -10.75 -16.70 -3.19
CA SER A 127 -10.42 -18.13 -3.19
C SER A 127 -9.38 -18.48 -2.11
N ASN A 128 -8.37 -17.64 -1.94
CA ASN A 128 -7.26 -17.83 -1.00
C ASN A 128 -7.20 -16.78 0.12
N ARG A 129 -8.08 -15.77 0.08
CA ARG A 129 -8.12 -14.65 1.03
C ARG A 129 -6.80 -13.87 1.07
N GLU A 130 -6.15 -13.71 -0.08
CA GLU A 130 -4.93 -12.91 -0.23
C GLU A 130 -5.18 -11.64 -1.06
N ASN A 131 -4.14 -10.82 -1.20
CA ASN A 131 -4.20 -9.68 -2.10
C ASN A 131 -4.24 -10.16 -3.56
N ARG A 132 -5.27 -9.76 -4.30
CA ARG A 132 -5.47 -10.10 -5.70
C ARG A 132 -4.29 -9.61 -6.55
N ARG A 133 -3.82 -10.48 -7.45
CA ARG A 133 -2.84 -10.15 -8.50
C ARG A 133 -3.54 -10.12 -9.85
N TRP A 134 -2.98 -9.37 -10.78
CA TRP A 134 -3.45 -9.29 -12.15
C TRP A 134 -2.28 -9.03 -13.11
N ARG A 135 -2.52 -9.16 -14.41
CA ARG A 135 -1.48 -8.99 -15.44
C ARG A 135 -1.77 -7.74 -16.27
N SER A 136 -0.72 -7.02 -16.64
CA SER A 136 -0.77 -5.84 -17.51
C SER A 136 0.56 -5.68 -18.21
N ALA A 137 0.54 -5.03 -19.37
CA ALA A 137 1.76 -4.59 -20.02
C ALA A 137 2.46 -3.60 -19.09
N ILE A 138 3.74 -3.85 -18.83
CA ILE A 138 4.50 -3.02 -17.91
C ILE A 138 4.47 -1.56 -18.32
N ASP A 139 4.47 -1.25 -19.63
CA ASP A 139 4.43 0.11 -20.20
C ASP A 139 3.19 0.92 -19.79
N GLU A 140 2.08 0.27 -19.45
CA GLU A 140 0.82 0.93 -19.04
C GLU A 140 0.83 1.36 -17.57
N LEU A 141 1.81 0.92 -16.79
CA LEU A 141 1.84 1.10 -15.36
C LEU A 141 2.37 2.50 -14.97
N PRO A 142 1.61 3.29 -14.20
CA PRO A 142 2.06 4.57 -13.71
C PRO A 142 3.06 4.42 -12.57
N ASN A 143 3.83 5.49 -12.33
CA ASN A 143 4.71 5.61 -11.16
C ASN A 143 3.95 5.31 -9.87
N GLY A 144 4.62 4.63 -8.93
CA GLY A 144 4.00 4.22 -7.66
C GLY A 144 3.33 2.85 -7.71
N SER A 145 3.19 2.24 -8.89
CA SER A 145 2.71 0.87 -9.02
C SER A 145 3.79 -0.13 -8.60
N PHE A 146 3.38 -1.27 -8.06
CA PHE A 146 4.25 -2.39 -7.76
C PHE A 146 3.99 -3.58 -8.68
N VAL A 147 5.07 -4.20 -9.13
CA VAL A 147 5.07 -5.43 -9.94
C VAL A 147 5.92 -6.50 -9.27
N SER A 148 5.69 -7.76 -9.64
CA SER A 148 6.52 -8.90 -9.23
C SER A 148 7.25 -9.45 -10.44
N ILE A 149 8.58 -9.50 -10.35
CA ILE A 149 9.47 -10.11 -11.35
C ILE A 149 10.32 -11.14 -10.62
N SER A 150 10.24 -12.40 -11.05
CA SER A 150 10.97 -13.53 -10.44
C SER A 150 10.78 -13.63 -8.91
N GLY A 151 9.56 -13.35 -8.43
CA GLY A 151 9.22 -13.38 -7.00
C GLY A 151 9.60 -12.12 -6.20
N THR A 152 10.32 -11.17 -6.80
CA THR A 152 10.73 -9.93 -6.14
C THR A 152 9.78 -8.78 -6.49
N ALA A 153 9.33 -8.05 -5.47
CA ALA A 153 8.54 -6.84 -5.65
C ALA A 153 9.43 -5.67 -6.14
N HIS A 154 8.99 -4.99 -7.18
CA HIS A 154 9.65 -3.80 -7.72
C HIS A 154 8.67 -2.64 -7.81
N LEU A 155 9.12 -1.45 -7.41
CA LEU A 155 8.42 -0.19 -7.63
C LEU A 155 8.65 0.26 -9.07
N VAL A 156 7.58 0.57 -9.78
CA VAL A 156 7.62 1.25 -11.09
C VAL A 156 7.86 2.74 -10.85
N LEU A 157 8.95 3.27 -11.40
CA LEU A 157 9.30 4.68 -11.32
C LEU A 157 10.01 5.14 -12.60
N ASN A 158 9.32 5.92 -13.42
CA ASN A 158 9.74 6.37 -14.75
C ASN A 158 10.13 5.17 -15.63
N ASP A 159 11.33 5.20 -16.19
CA ASP A 159 11.96 4.17 -17.02
C ASP A 159 12.67 3.07 -16.20
N ARG A 160 12.46 3.03 -14.87
CA ARG A 160 13.17 2.13 -13.96
C ARG A 160 12.22 1.29 -13.12
N LEU A 161 12.76 0.16 -12.67
CA LEU A 161 12.18 -0.68 -11.63
C LEU A 161 13.11 -0.70 -10.43
N LEU A 162 12.58 -0.42 -9.25
CA LEU A 162 13.36 -0.37 -8.02
C LEU A 162 13.02 -1.59 -7.15
N PRO A 163 13.96 -2.54 -6.95
CA PRO A 163 13.72 -3.71 -6.13
C PRO A 163 13.47 -3.30 -4.68
N TRP A 164 12.40 -3.82 -4.08
CA TRP A 164 11.99 -3.44 -2.74
C TRP A 164 12.56 -4.37 -1.67
N GLN A 165 12.98 -3.77 -0.55
CA GLN A 165 13.30 -4.44 0.70
C GLN A 165 12.67 -3.65 1.86
N HIS A 166 12.55 -4.28 3.04
CA HIS A 166 12.02 -3.61 4.24
C HIS A 166 12.76 -2.32 4.61
N SER A 167 14.07 -2.27 4.37
CA SER A 167 14.94 -1.13 4.69
C SER A 167 14.91 -0.01 3.63
N GLY A 168 14.36 -0.27 2.45
CA GLY A 168 14.40 0.66 1.33
C GLY A 168 14.39 -0.03 -0.03
N TYR A 169 14.47 0.79 -1.07
CA TYR A 169 14.71 0.35 -2.44
C TYR A 169 16.20 0.15 -2.73
N GLY A 170 16.52 -0.92 -3.45
CA GLY A 170 17.86 -1.22 -3.95
C GLY A 170 18.17 -0.53 -5.28
N PRO A 171 19.33 -0.86 -5.89
CA PRO A 171 19.75 -0.30 -7.18
C PRO A 171 18.69 -0.52 -8.27
N PRO A 172 18.36 0.52 -9.05
CA PRO A 172 17.34 0.40 -10.08
C PRO A 172 17.83 -0.52 -11.21
N ILE A 173 16.89 -1.27 -11.77
CA ILE A 173 17.08 -1.98 -13.04
C ILE A 173 16.26 -1.30 -14.13
N VAL A 174 16.66 -1.50 -15.38
CA VAL A 174 15.94 -0.99 -16.54
C VAL A 174 14.52 -1.58 -16.56
N ARG A 175 13.52 -0.74 -16.78
CA ARG A 175 12.15 -1.20 -17.01
C ARG A 175 12.10 -1.94 -18.36
N PRO A 176 11.77 -3.24 -18.40
CA PRO A 176 11.65 -3.94 -19.67
C PRO A 176 10.48 -3.31 -20.45
N ALA A 177 10.59 -3.27 -21.78
CA ALA A 177 9.52 -2.83 -22.66
C ALA A 177 8.68 -4.02 -23.13
N ASN A 178 7.44 -3.78 -23.52
CA ASN A 178 6.56 -4.75 -24.19
C ASN A 178 6.41 -6.08 -23.44
N THR A 179 6.49 -6.03 -22.10
CA THR A 179 6.49 -7.22 -21.25
C THR A 179 5.25 -7.26 -20.36
N ASN A 180 4.54 -8.38 -20.37
CA ASN A 180 3.44 -8.61 -19.44
C ASN A 180 3.98 -9.03 -18.06
N VAL A 181 3.65 -8.26 -17.03
CA VAL A 181 4.12 -8.47 -15.66
C VAL A 181 2.97 -8.75 -14.70
N THR A 182 3.27 -9.42 -13.59
CA THR A 182 2.32 -9.58 -12.50
C THR A 182 2.29 -8.30 -11.67
N VAL A 183 1.13 -7.64 -11.61
CA VAL A 183 0.91 -6.41 -10.85
C VAL A 183 0.45 -6.75 -9.44
N LEU A 184 1.14 -6.18 -8.44
CA LEU A 184 0.82 -6.34 -7.02
C LEU A 184 -0.18 -5.28 -6.55
N THR A 185 -0.13 -4.09 -7.14
CA THR A 185 -1.03 -2.98 -6.82
C THR A 185 -2.44 -3.25 -7.34
N PRO A 186 -3.50 -3.08 -6.53
CA PRO A 186 -4.87 -3.29 -6.98
C PRO A 186 -5.17 -2.43 -8.23
N SER A 187 -5.88 -2.99 -9.21
CA SER A 187 -6.10 -2.30 -10.50
C SER A 187 -6.80 -0.95 -10.35
N LEU A 188 -7.64 -0.80 -9.33
CA LEU A 188 -8.33 0.44 -9.03
C LEU A 188 -7.40 1.49 -8.41
N SER A 189 -6.42 1.06 -7.60
CA SER A 189 -5.34 1.92 -7.14
C SER A 189 -4.45 2.34 -8.30
N VAL A 190 -4.13 1.44 -9.24
CA VAL A 190 -3.38 1.77 -10.46
C VAL A 190 -4.11 2.82 -11.30
N ALA A 191 -5.43 2.69 -11.49
CA ALA A 191 -6.23 3.71 -12.17
C ALA A 191 -6.17 5.07 -11.45
N THR A 192 -6.21 5.07 -10.11
CA THR A 192 -6.10 6.28 -9.29
C THR A 192 -4.73 6.95 -9.41
N LEU A 193 -3.63 6.16 -9.42
CA LEU A 193 -2.27 6.66 -9.68
C LEU A 193 -2.18 7.30 -11.07
N ARG A 194 -2.71 6.63 -12.09
CA ARG A 194 -2.74 7.14 -13.47
C ARG A 194 -3.51 8.45 -13.60
N ALA A 195 -4.56 8.64 -12.81
CA ALA A 195 -5.36 9.86 -12.77
C ALA A 195 -4.73 11.00 -11.95
N GLY A 196 -3.46 10.86 -11.53
CA GLY A 196 -2.64 11.93 -10.97
C GLY A 196 -2.43 11.89 -9.46
N PHE A 197 -2.75 10.79 -8.78
CA PHE A 197 -2.30 10.63 -7.39
C PHE A 197 -0.82 10.23 -7.36
N SER A 198 0.04 11.03 -6.72
CA SER A 198 1.46 10.72 -6.55
C SER A 198 1.75 10.28 -5.12
N PRO A 199 2.23 9.05 -4.89
CA PRO A 199 2.51 8.56 -3.55
C PRO A 199 3.80 9.15 -2.98
N HIS A 200 3.84 9.32 -1.66
CA HIS A 200 5.06 9.66 -0.93
C HIS A 200 6.00 8.45 -0.91
N LEU A 201 7.15 8.57 -1.56
CA LEU A 201 8.15 7.51 -1.65
C LEU A 201 9.21 7.62 -0.55
N HIS A 202 9.78 6.48 -0.16
CA HIS A 202 10.93 6.46 0.75
C HIS A 202 12.13 7.15 0.10
N ARG A 203 12.98 7.82 0.91
CA ARG A 203 14.15 8.57 0.41
C ARG A 203 15.07 7.75 -0.49
N THR A 204 15.16 6.44 -0.28
CA THR A 204 16.02 5.57 -1.10
C THR A 204 15.48 5.35 -2.51
N ALA A 205 14.18 5.55 -2.76
CA ALA A 205 13.64 5.59 -4.12
C ALA A 205 14.09 6.86 -4.87
N LEU A 206 14.27 7.96 -4.14
CA LEU A 206 14.66 9.25 -4.69
C LEU A 206 16.17 9.34 -4.91
N SER A 207 16.98 8.73 -4.03
CA SER A 207 18.43 8.69 -4.20
C SER A 207 18.88 7.80 -5.36
N ALA A 208 18.07 6.82 -5.77
CA ALA A 208 18.30 5.98 -6.94
C ALA A 208 18.08 6.72 -8.28
N GLN A 209 17.74 8.01 -8.24
CA GLN A 209 17.60 8.86 -9.43
C GLN A 209 18.92 9.52 -9.87
N LYS A 210 19.95 9.53 -9.00
CA LYS A 210 21.32 9.91 -9.37
C LYS A 210 22.06 8.73 -9.96
#